data_AF-A0A069RFI5-F1
#
_entry.id   AF-A0A069RFI5-F1
#
_cell.length_a   1.000
_cell.length_b   1.000
_cell.length_c   1.000
_cell.angle_alpha   90.00
_cell.angle_beta   90.00
_cell.angle_gamma   90.00
#
_symmetry.space_group_name_H-M   'P 1'
#
loop_
_entity.id
_entity.type
_entity.pdbx_description
1 polymer ?
#
loop_
_entity_poly.entity_id
_entity_poly.type
_entity_poly.pdbx_seq_one_letter_code
_entity_poly.pdbx_strand_id
1 'polypeptide(L)'
;MQHNHSMHEHGSNKHSHHEEHDHIAHHEMMIEDFKKRFYISIVVTVPILILSPIIQEWFGFKVEFYGSNYILFLLASFLFFYGGWPFLSGLFNELKDKSPGMMTLIAMAITVAYVYSSAVVFGLEGKLFFWELATLIDVMLLGHWIEMKSVVSASNALKKLSELMPDEAHLIKGTVVVDISVSELSEGDVVLIKPGKGGSKIKIKNTIAS
;
A
#
# COMPACT_ATOMS: atom_id res chain seq x y z
N MET A 1 -62.82 -9.56 22.48
CA MET A 1 -62.11 -9.85 21.22
C MET A 1 -60.76 -9.19 21.31
N GLN A 2 -59.70 -9.99 21.35
CA GLN A 2 -58.31 -9.53 21.24
C GLN A 2 -58.11 -8.79 19.91
N HIS A 3 -57.26 -7.77 19.88
CA HIS A 3 -56.26 -7.64 18.81
C HIS A 3 -55.00 -6.96 19.35
N ASN A 4 -53.93 -7.74 19.26
CA ASN A 4 -52.57 -7.50 19.65
C ASN A 4 -51.88 -6.73 18.52
N HIS A 5 -51.21 -5.61 18.80
CA HIS A 5 -50.28 -5.01 17.84
C HIS A 5 -48.85 -5.17 18.36
N SER A 6 -48.21 -6.18 17.81
CA SER A 6 -46.80 -6.52 17.93
C SER A 6 -45.92 -5.44 17.30
N MET A 7 -44.89 -5.03 18.05
CA MET A 7 -43.71 -4.31 17.57
C MET A 7 -43.04 -5.10 16.44
N HIS A 8 -42.70 -4.40 15.36
CA HIS A 8 -41.68 -4.82 14.41
C HIS A 8 -40.44 -3.95 14.62
N GLU A 9 -39.47 -4.48 15.34
CA GLU A 9 -38.09 -3.99 15.31
C GLU A 9 -37.38 -4.70 14.14
N HIS A 10 -37.02 -3.92 13.12
CA HIS A 10 -36.16 -4.40 12.04
C HIS A 10 -34.71 -4.38 12.51
N GLY A 11 -34.11 -5.56 12.58
CA GLY A 11 -32.68 -5.72 12.86
C GLY A 11 -31.81 -5.10 11.77
N SER A 12 -30.88 -4.25 12.20
CA SER A 12 -29.78 -3.71 11.41
C SER A 12 -28.47 -4.06 12.09
N ASN A 13 -27.74 -5.07 11.59
CA ASN A 13 -26.26 -5.13 11.66
C ASN A 13 -25.71 -6.42 11.00
N LYS A 14 -25.76 -6.52 9.67
CA LYS A 14 -25.01 -7.57 8.94
C LYS A 14 -24.26 -7.07 7.68
N HIS A 15 -24.04 -5.77 7.55
CA HIS A 15 -23.45 -5.20 6.33
C HIS A 15 -22.02 -4.65 6.45
N SER A 16 -21.40 -4.59 7.64
CA SER A 16 -20.06 -3.99 7.80
C SER A 16 -18.89 -4.92 7.45
N HIS A 17 -19.04 -6.24 7.59
CA HIS A 17 -17.91 -7.17 7.43
C HIS A 17 -17.50 -7.46 5.99
N HIS A 18 -18.39 -7.25 5.01
CA HIS A 18 -18.09 -7.55 3.60
C HIS A 18 -17.27 -6.46 2.91
N GLU A 19 -17.51 -5.17 3.17
CA GLU A 19 -16.77 -4.08 2.50
C GLU A 19 -15.32 -3.99 2.96
N GLU A 20 -15.04 -4.30 4.23
CA GLU A 20 -13.69 -4.19 4.80
C GLU A 20 -12.73 -5.26 4.23
N HIS A 21 -13.24 -6.46 3.91
CA HIS A 21 -12.44 -7.50 3.25
C HIS A 21 -12.07 -7.14 1.80
N ASP A 22 -12.97 -6.52 1.06
CA ASP A 22 -12.72 -6.10 -0.32
C ASP A 22 -11.66 -5.00 -0.40
N HIS A 23 -11.64 -4.07 0.56
CA HIS A 23 -10.63 -3.02 0.62
C HIS A 23 -9.20 -3.54 0.91
N ILE A 24 -9.05 -4.57 1.75
CA ILE A 24 -7.75 -5.15 2.06
C ILE A 24 -7.22 -5.94 0.85
N ALA A 25 -8.08 -6.74 0.21
CA ALA A 25 -7.71 -7.46 -1.01
C ALA A 25 -7.24 -6.50 -2.12
N HIS A 26 -7.88 -5.33 -2.24
CA HIS A 26 -7.44 -4.28 -3.16
C HIS A 26 -6.05 -3.72 -2.85
N HIS A 27 -5.70 -3.51 -1.57
CA HIS A 27 -4.37 -3.04 -1.19
C HIS A 27 -3.28 -4.10 -1.42
N GLU A 28 -3.59 -5.38 -1.16
CA GLU A 28 -2.66 -6.48 -1.42
C GLU A 28 -2.35 -6.62 -2.92
N MET A 29 -3.35 -6.51 -3.78
CA MET A 29 -3.15 -6.53 -5.25
C MET A 29 -2.22 -5.40 -5.73
N MET A 30 -2.33 -4.19 -5.16
CA MET A 30 -1.43 -3.08 -5.52
C MET A 30 0.01 -3.31 -5.05
N ILE A 31 0.20 -3.90 -3.87
CA ILE A 31 1.52 -4.26 -3.35
C ILE A 31 2.20 -5.29 -4.26
N GLU A 32 1.45 -6.31 -4.71
CA GLU A 32 1.99 -7.32 -5.62
C GLU A 32 2.38 -6.74 -6.99
N ASP A 33 1.63 -5.76 -7.50
CA ASP A 33 1.95 -5.11 -8.77
C ASP A 33 3.29 -4.36 -8.70
N PHE A 34 3.51 -3.53 -7.66
CA PHE A 34 4.78 -2.83 -7.48
C PHE A 34 5.95 -3.79 -7.27
N LYS A 35 5.74 -4.86 -6.49
CA LYS A 35 6.75 -5.91 -6.30
C LYS A 35 7.11 -6.57 -7.64
N LYS A 36 6.12 -6.97 -8.43
CA LYS A 36 6.32 -7.63 -9.72
C LYS A 36 7.05 -6.71 -10.70
N ARG A 37 6.61 -5.45 -10.78
CA ARG A 37 7.28 -4.42 -11.61
C ARG A 37 8.71 -4.23 -11.18
N PHE A 38 9.00 -4.10 -9.88
CA PHE A 38 10.37 -3.96 -9.37
C PHE A 38 11.30 -5.09 -9.85
N TYR A 39 10.89 -6.35 -9.71
CA TYR A 39 11.75 -7.47 -10.15
C TYR A 39 11.95 -7.51 -11.66
N ILE A 40 10.91 -7.24 -12.45
CA ILE A 40 11.03 -7.18 -13.91
C ILE A 40 11.92 -6.00 -14.34
N SER A 41 11.73 -4.84 -13.70
CA SER A 41 12.52 -3.63 -13.93
C SER A 41 14.00 -3.89 -13.65
N ILE A 42 14.35 -4.49 -12.51
CA ILE A 42 15.73 -4.86 -12.17
C ILE A 42 16.36 -5.76 -13.24
N VAL A 43 15.63 -6.76 -13.73
CA VAL A 43 16.14 -7.66 -14.79
C VAL A 43 16.47 -6.90 -16.07
N VAL A 44 15.69 -5.86 -16.40
CA VAL A 44 15.93 -4.98 -17.57
C VAL A 44 16.98 -3.91 -17.29
N THR A 45 17.08 -3.43 -16.05
CA THR A 45 18.10 -2.45 -15.65
C THR A 45 19.50 -3.02 -15.77
N VAL A 46 19.71 -4.30 -15.43
CA VAL A 46 21.04 -4.95 -15.53
C VAL A 46 21.69 -4.78 -16.92
N PRO A 47 21.06 -5.16 -18.05
CA PRO A 47 21.64 -4.93 -19.36
C PRO A 47 21.77 -3.44 -19.72
N ILE A 48 20.89 -2.56 -19.23
CA ILE A 48 21.04 -1.10 -19.41
C ILE A 48 22.33 -0.61 -18.74
N LEU A 49 22.60 -1.04 -17.51
CA LEU A 49 23.82 -0.66 -16.78
C LEU A 49 25.07 -1.19 -17.49
N ILE A 50 25.05 -2.43 -17.95
CA ILE A 50 26.19 -3.03 -18.67
C ILE A 50 26.50 -2.26 -19.96
N LEU A 51 25.47 -1.83 -20.69
CA LEU A 51 25.64 -1.08 -21.94
C LEU A 51 25.90 0.42 -21.73
N SER A 52 25.72 0.95 -20.53
CA SER A 52 25.89 2.39 -20.24
C SER A 52 27.37 2.82 -20.31
N PRO A 53 27.72 3.83 -21.13
CA PRO A 53 29.11 4.30 -21.25
C PRO A 53 29.74 4.78 -19.93
N ILE A 54 28.96 5.44 -19.08
CA ILE A 54 29.44 5.94 -17.77
C ILE A 54 29.76 4.77 -16.83
N ILE A 55 28.91 3.74 -16.83
CA ILE A 55 29.15 2.53 -16.02
C ILE A 55 30.38 1.78 -16.56
N GLN A 56 30.50 1.65 -17.87
CA GLN A 56 31.67 1.06 -18.53
C GLN A 56 32.97 1.77 -18.14
N GLU A 57 32.97 3.11 -18.13
CA GLU A 57 34.11 3.93 -17.70
C GLU A 57 34.48 3.66 -16.23
N TRP A 58 33.50 3.61 -15.32
CA TRP A 58 33.75 3.37 -13.89
C TRP A 58 34.36 2.00 -13.60
N PHE A 59 33.93 0.97 -14.33
CA PHE A 59 34.39 -0.41 -14.13
C PHE A 59 35.50 -0.84 -15.08
N GLY A 60 35.97 0.06 -15.96
CA GLY A 60 37.13 -0.16 -16.83
C GLY A 60 36.91 -1.21 -17.93
N PHE A 61 35.67 -1.44 -18.36
CA PHE A 61 35.34 -2.35 -19.46
C PHE A 61 34.72 -1.57 -20.63
N LYS A 62 34.80 -2.11 -21.85
CA LYS A 62 34.17 -1.50 -23.03
C LYS A 62 33.37 -2.54 -23.81
N VAL A 63 32.06 -2.29 -23.90
CA VAL A 63 31.11 -3.06 -24.69
C VAL A 63 30.42 -2.06 -25.60
N GLU A 64 31.11 -1.75 -26.70
CA GLU A 64 30.59 -0.87 -27.75
C GLU A 64 30.54 -1.65 -29.05
N PHE A 65 29.38 -1.60 -29.70
CA PHE A 65 29.16 -2.14 -31.03
C PHE A 65 28.15 -1.26 -31.77
N TYR A 66 28.15 -1.37 -33.09
CA TYR A 66 27.24 -0.62 -33.94
C TYR A 66 25.79 -0.92 -33.57
N GLY A 67 25.08 0.09 -33.09
CA GLY A 67 23.68 -0.03 -32.68
C GLY A 67 23.42 -0.22 -31.17
N SER A 68 24.46 -0.28 -30.34
CA SER A 68 24.33 -0.35 -28.87
C SER A 68 23.41 0.73 -28.29
N ASN A 69 23.48 1.97 -28.80
CA ASN A 69 22.60 3.09 -28.41
C ASN A 69 21.12 2.83 -28.71
N TYR A 70 20.80 2.15 -29.82
CA TYR A 70 19.41 1.80 -30.15
C TYR A 70 18.89 0.68 -29.25
N ILE A 71 19.74 -0.28 -28.87
CA ILE A 71 19.37 -1.32 -27.90
C ILE A 71 19.14 -0.72 -26.52
N LEU A 72 20.02 0.18 -26.07
CA LEU A 72 19.83 0.97 -24.85
C LEU A 72 18.50 1.72 -24.87
N PHE A 73 18.18 2.40 -25.98
CA PHE A 73 16.90 3.06 -26.16
C PHE A 73 15.73 2.07 -26.02
N LEU A 74 15.75 0.93 -26.71
CA LEU A 74 14.67 -0.07 -26.64
C LEU A 74 14.46 -0.61 -25.21
N LEU A 75 15.54 -0.95 -24.51
CA LEU A 75 15.47 -1.41 -23.12
C LEU A 75 14.94 -0.31 -22.19
N ALA A 76 15.42 0.92 -22.35
CA ALA A 76 14.97 2.07 -21.58
C ALA A 76 13.52 2.44 -21.89
N SER A 77 13.06 2.32 -23.15
CA SER A 77 11.66 2.50 -23.54
C SER A 77 10.77 1.48 -22.84
N PHE A 78 11.16 0.21 -22.86
CA PHE A 78 10.42 -0.82 -22.13
C PHE A 78 10.31 -0.46 -20.65
N LEU A 79 11.43 -0.09 -20.02
CA LEU A 79 11.46 0.25 -18.60
C LEU A 79 10.63 1.52 -18.28
N PHE A 80 10.72 2.54 -19.13
CA PHE A 80 9.95 3.77 -19.00
C PHE A 80 8.44 3.52 -19.08
N PHE A 81 7.97 2.76 -20.07
CA PHE A 81 6.55 2.48 -20.25
C PHE A 81 6.01 1.43 -19.28
N TYR A 82 6.79 0.41 -18.92
CA TYR A 82 6.35 -0.67 -18.04
C TYR A 82 6.62 -0.36 -16.56
N GLY A 83 7.88 -0.11 -16.21
CA GLY A 83 8.30 0.19 -14.84
C GLY A 83 7.87 1.59 -14.41
N GLY A 84 7.91 2.56 -15.32
CA GLY A 84 7.51 3.94 -15.06
C GLY A 84 6.00 4.20 -15.03
N TRP A 85 5.18 3.24 -15.50
CA TRP A 85 3.72 3.43 -15.65
C TRP A 85 3.00 3.94 -14.40
N PRO A 86 3.24 3.40 -13.18
CA PRO A 86 2.54 3.86 -11.98
C PRO A 86 2.77 5.35 -11.70
N PHE A 87 3.99 5.85 -11.94
CA PHE A 87 4.34 7.25 -11.75
C PHE A 87 3.73 8.14 -12.83
N LEU A 88 3.78 7.70 -14.10
CA LEU A 88 3.17 8.42 -15.21
C LEU A 88 1.65 8.54 -15.03
N SER A 89 0.98 7.44 -14.68
CA SER A 89 -0.45 7.45 -14.37
C SER A 89 -0.77 8.31 -13.14
N GLY A 90 0.09 8.27 -12.12
CA GLY A 90 -0.04 9.09 -10.92
C GLY A 90 0.06 10.59 -11.23
N LEU A 91 0.97 11.00 -12.12
CA LEU A 91 1.08 12.38 -12.59
C LEU A 91 -0.21 12.87 -13.24
N PHE A 92 -0.85 12.07 -14.09
CA PHE A 92 -2.11 12.47 -14.72
C PHE A 92 -3.23 12.69 -13.70
N ASN A 93 -3.28 11.85 -12.65
CA ASN A 93 -4.25 11.99 -11.57
C ASN A 93 -3.96 13.24 -10.71
N GLU A 94 -2.72 13.41 -10.25
CA GLU A 94 -2.31 14.56 -9.43
C GLU A 94 -2.49 15.91 -10.16
N LEU A 95 -2.21 15.95 -11.47
CA LEU A 95 -2.43 17.16 -12.28
C LEU A 95 -3.91 17.48 -12.45
N LYS A 96 -4.76 16.45 -12.63
CA LYS A 96 -6.21 16.63 -12.72
C LYS A 96 -6.78 17.18 -11.41
N ASP A 97 -6.28 16.68 -10.29
CA ASP A 97 -6.69 17.08 -8.95
C ASP A 97 -6.01 18.38 -8.47
N LYS A 98 -5.12 18.97 -9.29
CA LYS A 98 -4.35 20.19 -9.03
C LYS A 98 -3.51 20.11 -7.75
N SER A 99 -3.02 18.92 -7.44
CA SER A 99 -2.27 18.59 -6.23
C SER A 99 -0.96 17.88 -6.60
N PRO A 100 0.01 18.58 -7.23
CA PRO A 100 1.28 17.97 -7.62
C PRO A 100 2.03 17.45 -6.39
N GLY A 101 2.39 16.16 -6.43
CA GLY A 101 2.99 15.44 -5.33
C GLY A 101 4.17 14.58 -5.76
N MET A 102 4.35 13.45 -5.06
CA MET A 102 5.49 12.57 -5.26
C MET A 102 5.46 11.93 -6.67
N MET A 103 4.27 11.53 -7.16
CA MET A 103 4.16 10.87 -8.47
C MET A 103 4.53 11.84 -9.59
N THR A 104 4.06 13.10 -9.52
CA THR A 104 4.36 14.14 -10.51
C THR A 104 5.87 14.40 -10.61
N LEU A 105 6.56 14.53 -9.47
CA LEU A 105 8.00 14.81 -9.47
C LEU A 105 8.80 13.67 -10.12
N ILE A 106 8.50 12.42 -9.77
CA ILE A 106 9.18 11.25 -10.34
C ILE A 106 8.88 11.16 -11.83
N ALA A 107 7.61 11.23 -12.21
CA ALA A 107 7.15 11.13 -13.59
C ALA A 107 7.81 12.18 -14.49
N MET A 108 7.94 13.42 -14.00
CA MET A 108 8.63 14.48 -14.71
C MET A 108 10.13 14.15 -14.89
N ALA A 109 10.81 13.70 -13.83
CA ALA A 109 12.23 13.35 -13.90
C ALA A 109 12.50 12.22 -14.91
N ILE A 110 11.75 11.11 -14.83
CA ILE A 110 11.91 9.98 -15.76
C ILE A 110 11.54 10.39 -17.20
N THR A 111 10.56 11.27 -17.38
CA THR A 111 10.15 11.75 -18.72
C THR A 111 11.24 12.62 -19.35
N VAL A 112 11.81 13.56 -18.58
CA VAL A 112 12.91 14.41 -19.06
C VAL A 112 14.12 13.55 -19.43
N ALA A 113 14.51 12.61 -18.58
CA ALA A 113 15.62 11.71 -18.85
C ALA A 113 15.38 10.85 -20.11
N TYR A 114 14.17 10.32 -20.27
CA TYR A 114 13.78 9.51 -21.43
C TYR A 114 13.81 10.30 -22.73
N VAL A 115 13.11 11.44 -22.77
CA VAL A 115 12.97 12.26 -24.00
C VAL A 115 14.31 12.83 -24.43
N TYR A 116 15.11 13.37 -23.48
CA TYR A 116 16.43 13.89 -23.79
C TYR A 116 17.37 12.79 -24.32
N SER A 117 17.44 11.65 -23.63
CA SER A 117 18.30 10.54 -24.08
C SER A 117 17.86 9.98 -25.42
N SER A 118 16.55 9.93 -25.69
CA SER A 118 16.01 9.54 -26.99
C SER A 118 16.46 10.52 -28.08
N ALA A 119 16.37 11.83 -27.84
CA ALA A 119 16.86 12.83 -28.78
C ALA A 119 18.35 12.64 -29.09
N VAL A 120 19.17 12.31 -28.08
CA VAL A 120 20.60 12.02 -28.25
C VAL A 120 20.83 10.79 -29.13
N VAL A 121 20.04 9.72 -28.96
CA VAL A 121 20.12 8.54 -29.83
C VAL A 121 19.82 8.86 -31.30
N PHE A 122 18.90 9.79 -31.56
CA PHE A 122 18.44 10.13 -32.91
C PHE A 122 19.14 11.35 -33.55
N GLY A 123 20.21 11.86 -32.95
CA GLY A 123 21.08 12.85 -33.61
C GLY A 123 21.30 14.16 -32.83
N LEU A 124 20.78 14.29 -31.61
CA LEU A 124 21.19 15.39 -30.73
C LEU A 124 22.58 15.10 -30.13
N GLU A 125 23.47 16.08 -30.14
CA GLU A 125 24.74 15.94 -29.44
C GLU A 125 24.51 16.01 -27.92
N GLY A 126 25.01 15.03 -27.17
CA GLY A 126 24.82 14.96 -25.73
C GLY A 126 25.27 13.65 -25.11
N LYS A 127 24.91 13.46 -23.83
CA LYS A 127 25.17 12.23 -23.07
C LYS A 127 23.87 11.46 -22.86
N LEU A 128 23.94 10.13 -22.78
CA LEU A 128 22.77 9.32 -22.50
C LEU A 128 22.51 9.28 -20.99
N PHE A 129 21.24 9.49 -20.60
CA PHE A 129 20.77 9.41 -19.21
C PHE A 129 19.91 8.16 -18.94
N PHE A 130 20.06 7.10 -19.74
CA PHE A 130 19.24 5.90 -19.62
C PHE A 130 19.51 5.10 -18.34
N TRP A 131 20.74 5.16 -17.80
CA TRP A 131 21.05 4.47 -16.55
C TRP A 131 20.50 5.23 -15.33
N GLU A 132 20.49 6.56 -15.34
CA GLU A 132 19.81 7.39 -14.34
C GLU A 132 18.30 7.15 -14.38
N LEU A 133 17.71 7.11 -15.58
CA LEU A 133 16.31 6.73 -15.74
C LEU A 133 16.02 5.35 -15.14
N ALA A 134 16.85 4.36 -15.44
CA ALA A 134 16.62 2.99 -14.99
C ALA A 134 16.74 2.84 -13.48
N THR A 135 17.82 3.38 -12.89
CA THR A 135 18.05 3.34 -11.45
C THR A 135 17.03 4.17 -10.68
N LEU A 136 16.59 5.31 -11.21
CA LEU A 136 15.51 6.10 -10.62
C LEU A 136 14.21 5.31 -10.57
N ILE A 137 13.81 4.66 -11.68
CA ILE A 137 12.60 3.82 -11.70
C ILE A 137 12.72 2.68 -10.67
N ASP A 138 13.85 1.99 -10.60
CA ASP A 138 14.04 0.87 -9.66
C ASP A 138 13.95 1.31 -8.19
N VAL A 139 14.66 2.39 -7.82
CA VAL A 139 14.63 2.91 -6.44
C VAL A 139 13.24 3.40 -6.07
N MET A 140 12.53 4.07 -6.98
CA MET A 140 11.17 4.55 -6.69
C MET A 140 10.16 3.42 -6.58
N LEU A 141 10.26 2.37 -7.43
CA LEU A 141 9.42 1.18 -7.32
C LEU A 141 9.66 0.45 -5.99
N LEU A 142 10.93 0.30 -5.60
CA LEU A 142 11.31 -0.30 -4.32
C LEU A 142 10.78 0.51 -3.13
N GLY A 143 10.94 1.83 -3.18
CA GLY A 143 10.48 2.74 -2.13
C GLY A 143 8.96 2.63 -1.92
N HIS A 144 8.18 2.74 -2.99
CA HIS A 144 6.72 2.62 -2.92
C HIS A 144 6.28 1.22 -2.46
N TRP A 145 6.99 0.17 -2.87
CA TRP A 145 6.69 -1.17 -2.39
C TRP A 145 6.92 -1.31 -0.87
N ILE A 146 8.03 -0.78 -0.35
CA ILE A 146 8.34 -0.81 1.09
C ILE A 146 7.34 0.04 1.89
N GLU A 147 7.00 1.22 1.38
CA GLU A 147 6.03 2.13 1.99
C GLU A 147 4.67 1.44 2.17
N MET A 148 4.10 0.90 1.08
CA MET A 148 2.79 0.24 1.15
C MET A 148 2.80 -0.99 2.05
N LYS A 149 3.87 -1.80 2.00
CA LYS A 149 4.01 -2.97 2.89
C LYS A 149 4.02 -2.57 4.38
N SER A 150 4.66 -1.44 4.70
CA SER A 150 4.74 -0.94 6.07
C SER A 150 3.39 -0.44 6.57
N VAL A 151 2.65 0.28 5.71
CA VAL A 151 1.30 0.78 6.02
C VAL A 151 0.32 -0.37 6.28
N VAL A 152 0.27 -1.36 5.38
CA VAL A 152 -0.63 -2.52 5.55
C VAL A 152 -0.30 -3.32 6.82
N SER A 153 0.99 -3.49 7.14
CA SER A 153 1.38 -4.17 8.38
C SER A 153 0.89 -3.44 9.64
N ALA A 154 0.92 -2.11 9.66
CA ALA A 154 0.44 -1.32 10.79
C ALA A 154 -1.09 -1.41 10.93
N SER A 155 -1.82 -1.29 9.83
CA SER A 155 -3.29 -1.43 9.82
C SER A 155 -3.74 -2.80 10.30
N ASN A 156 -3.05 -3.87 9.89
CA ASN A 156 -3.36 -5.23 10.33
C ASN A 156 -3.15 -5.45 11.83
N ALA A 157 -2.18 -4.78 12.45
CA ALA A 157 -1.98 -4.85 13.89
C ALA A 157 -3.12 -4.15 14.66
N LEU A 158 -3.56 -2.98 14.18
CA LEU A 158 -4.72 -2.28 14.74
C LEU A 158 -6.00 -3.10 14.60
N LYS A 159 -6.21 -3.77 13.45
CA LYS A 159 -7.35 -4.66 13.25
C LYS A 159 -7.37 -5.80 14.25
N LYS A 160 -6.23 -6.48 14.46
CA LYS A 160 -6.12 -7.55 15.48
C LYS A 160 -6.40 -7.06 16.90
N LEU A 161 -6.08 -5.81 17.22
CA LEU A 161 -6.46 -5.22 18.51
C LEU A 161 -7.98 -5.02 18.60
N SER A 162 -8.63 -4.57 17.52
CA SER A 162 -10.08 -4.46 17.45
C SER A 162 -10.80 -5.82 17.56
N GLU A 163 -10.27 -6.87 16.94
CA GLU A 163 -10.82 -8.24 17.02
C GLU A 163 -10.73 -8.85 18.43
N LEU A 164 -9.81 -8.34 19.27
CA LEU A 164 -9.68 -8.75 20.67
C LEU A 164 -10.63 -7.98 21.61
N MET A 165 -11.31 -6.94 21.11
CA MET A 165 -12.35 -6.27 21.89
C MET A 165 -13.59 -7.14 21.90
N PRO A 166 -14.08 -7.58 23.07
CA PRO A 166 -15.28 -8.40 23.15
C PRO A 166 -16.50 -7.57 22.76
N ASP A 167 -17.35 -8.12 21.89
CA ASP A 167 -18.63 -7.49 21.53
C ASP A 167 -19.67 -7.60 22.65
N GLU A 168 -19.52 -8.62 23.50
CA GLU A 168 -20.45 -8.95 24.59
C GLU A 168 -19.75 -8.85 25.96
N ALA A 169 -20.49 -8.36 26.95
CA ALA A 169 -20.10 -8.34 28.35
C ALA A 169 -21.11 -9.12 29.20
N HIS A 170 -20.58 -9.83 30.20
CA HIS A 170 -21.40 -10.55 31.18
C HIS A 170 -21.79 -9.60 32.33
N LEU A 171 -22.95 -8.95 32.25
CA LEU A 171 -23.44 -8.03 33.30
C LEU A 171 -24.05 -8.80 34.49
N ILE A 172 -23.72 -8.41 35.73
CA ILE A 172 -24.32 -8.96 36.94
C ILE A 172 -25.52 -8.10 37.35
N LYS A 173 -26.74 -8.62 37.21
CA LYS A 173 -27.98 -8.01 37.72
C LYS A 173 -28.47 -8.78 38.95
N GLY A 174 -28.12 -8.31 40.15
CA GLY A 174 -28.47 -8.98 41.40
C GLY A 174 -27.75 -10.32 41.56
N THR A 175 -28.48 -11.43 41.48
CA THR A 175 -27.93 -12.80 41.59
C THR A 175 -27.73 -13.51 40.25
N VAL A 176 -28.15 -12.89 39.14
CA VAL A 176 -28.07 -13.48 37.79
C VAL A 176 -27.06 -12.75 36.92
N VAL A 177 -26.45 -13.48 35.98
CA VAL A 177 -25.52 -12.97 34.97
C VAL A 177 -26.25 -12.94 33.64
N VAL A 178 -26.23 -11.80 32.96
CA VAL A 178 -26.88 -11.58 31.68
C VAL A 178 -25.84 -11.09 30.68
N ASP A 179 -25.83 -11.68 29.50
CA ASP A 179 -24.93 -11.28 28.42
C ASP A 179 -25.58 -10.12 27.68
N ILE A 180 -24.88 -8.99 27.60
CA ILE A 180 -25.32 -7.78 26.92
C ILE A 180 -24.23 -7.28 25.99
N SER A 181 -24.60 -6.48 25.00
CA SER A 181 -23.60 -5.79 24.18
C SER A 181 -22.77 -4.85 25.06
N VAL A 182 -21.46 -4.75 24.79
CA VAL A 182 -20.59 -3.76 25.46
C VAL A 182 -21.11 -2.32 25.26
N SER A 183 -21.83 -2.07 24.17
CA SER A 183 -22.46 -0.77 23.89
C SER A 183 -23.61 -0.40 24.85
N GLU A 184 -24.19 -1.39 25.52
CA GLU A 184 -25.33 -1.23 26.43
C GLU A 184 -24.91 -1.05 27.90
N LEU A 185 -23.61 -1.15 28.18
CA LEU A 185 -23.08 -0.95 29.53
C LEU A 185 -23.19 0.52 29.95
N SER A 186 -23.66 0.73 31.18
CA SER A 186 -23.75 2.05 31.81
C SER A 186 -22.71 2.21 32.92
N GLU A 187 -22.38 3.46 33.27
CA GLU A 187 -21.48 3.73 34.39
C GLU A 187 -22.05 3.16 35.70
N GLY A 188 -21.21 2.41 36.43
CA GLY A 188 -21.58 1.75 37.68
C GLY A 188 -21.99 0.28 37.54
N ASP A 189 -22.14 -0.23 36.31
CA ASP A 189 -22.42 -1.63 36.06
C ASP A 189 -21.29 -2.57 36.53
N VAL A 190 -21.68 -3.74 37.06
CA VAL A 190 -20.73 -4.76 37.53
C VAL A 190 -20.70 -5.90 36.54
N VAL A 191 -19.60 -6.04 35.81
CA VAL A 191 -19.39 -7.12 34.84
C VAL A 191 -18.54 -8.26 35.39
N LEU A 192 -18.89 -9.48 35.00
CA LEU A 192 -18.17 -10.71 35.31
C LEU A 192 -17.21 -11.05 34.18
N ILE A 193 -15.92 -10.83 34.38
CA ILE A 193 -14.92 -11.29 33.42
C ILE A 193 -14.59 -12.74 33.72
N LYS A 194 -14.95 -13.63 32.78
CA LYS A 194 -14.47 -15.00 32.80
C LYS A 194 -13.05 -14.99 32.20
N PRO A 195 -12.05 -15.38 32.97
CA PRO A 195 -10.68 -15.47 32.49
C PRO A 195 -10.60 -16.63 31.49
N GLY A 196 -10.02 -16.39 30.31
CA GLY A 196 -9.69 -17.47 29.37
C GLY A 196 -8.88 -18.56 30.10
N LYS A 197 -9.25 -19.84 29.91
CA LYS A 197 -8.68 -21.07 30.52
C LYS A 197 -7.67 -20.82 31.67
N GLY A 198 -8.11 -20.20 32.76
CA GLY A 198 -7.19 -19.79 33.84
C GLY A 198 -7.81 -18.79 34.82
N GLY A 199 -8.69 -19.28 35.69
CA GLY A 199 -9.41 -18.54 36.75
C GLY A 199 -8.69 -17.37 37.45
N SER A 200 -8.93 -16.12 37.04
CA SER A 200 -8.91 -14.92 37.88
C SER A 200 -10.17 -14.05 37.69
N LYS A 201 -10.77 -13.60 38.81
CA LYS A 201 -11.86 -12.61 38.86
C LYS A 201 -11.23 -11.21 38.88
N ILE A 202 -11.41 -10.41 37.83
CA ILE A 202 -10.93 -9.03 37.78
C ILE A 202 -12.13 -8.10 37.92
N LYS A 203 -12.13 -7.27 38.98
CA LYS A 203 -13.09 -6.18 39.15
C LYS A 203 -12.57 -5.01 38.32
N ILE A 204 -13.12 -4.79 37.12
CA ILE A 204 -12.80 -3.58 36.35
C ILE A 204 -13.40 -2.39 37.10
N LYS A 205 -12.54 -1.62 37.78
CA LYS A 205 -12.81 -0.21 38.09
C LYS A 205 -12.27 0.59 36.91
N ASN A 206 -13.10 0.92 35.94
CA ASN A 206 -12.71 1.92 34.95
C ASN A 206 -12.78 3.28 35.64
N THR A 207 -11.62 3.85 35.99
CA THR A 207 -11.46 5.29 36.01
C THR A 207 -11.24 5.70 34.57
N ILE A 208 -12.32 6.07 33.89
CA ILE A 208 -12.23 6.82 32.66
C ILE A 208 -11.75 8.21 33.10
N ALA A 209 -10.47 8.50 32.89
CA ALA A 209 -9.96 9.86 33.06
C ALA A 209 -10.57 10.69 31.91
N SER A 210 -11.41 11.66 32.28
CA SER A 210 -11.83 12.76 31.42
C SER A 210 -10.63 13.63 31.02
#